data_AF-I3DIF1-F1
#
_entry.id   AF-I3DIF1-F1
#
_cell.length_a   1.000
_cell.length_b   1.000
_cell.length_c   1.000
_cell.angle_alpha   90.00
_cell.angle_beta   90.00
_cell.angle_gamma   90.00
#
_symmetry.space_group_name_H-M   'P 1'
#
loop_
_entity.id
_entity.type
_entity.pdbx_description
1 polymer ?
#
loop_
_entity_poly.entity_id
_entity_poly.type
_entity_poly.pdbx_seq_one_letter_code
_entity_poly.pdbx_strand_id
1 'polypeptide(L)'
;MKSFNSSSEVLSRVTLRNPIHFFALGLGSGLLRPAPGTWGSFVAVIIGAFLLSFMGNTAFLIFTVASFFIGIYFCQKTSDDMGVHDHGAIVWDEFVAVWLVLLTVPAINWQWCLIAFVIFRLFDILKPFPIRYFDNKLESGFGIMIDDVLAAIYSIMVIWFIHQY
;
A
#
# COMPACT_ATOMS: atom_id res chain seq x y z
N MET A 1 -22.15 18.02 -13.98
CA MET A 1 -22.11 18.30 -12.53
C MET A 1 -22.62 17.05 -11.77
N LYS A 2 -21.80 15.99 -11.71
CA LYS A 2 -22.08 14.71 -11.03
C LYS A 2 -20.74 14.03 -10.72
N SER A 3 -20.19 14.19 -9.51
CA SER A 3 -19.15 13.30 -8.96
C SER A 3 -18.74 13.63 -7.52
N PHE A 4 -19.03 14.83 -7.01
CA PHE A 4 -18.58 15.20 -5.65
C PHE A 4 -19.33 14.49 -4.51
N ASN A 5 -20.49 13.86 -4.78
CA ASN A 5 -21.31 13.22 -3.74
C ASN A 5 -20.95 11.75 -3.47
N SER A 6 -20.42 11.00 -4.45
CA SER A 6 -20.24 9.55 -4.29
C SER A 6 -19.11 9.20 -3.34
N SER A 7 -17.92 9.78 -3.51
CA SER A 7 -16.78 9.48 -2.61
C SER A 7 -16.98 10.02 -1.20
N SER A 8 -17.63 11.18 -1.02
CA SER A 8 -17.95 11.69 0.32
C SER A 8 -18.97 10.82 1.03
N GLU A 9 -19.95 10.29 0.30
CA GLU A 9 -20.95 9.37 0.84
C GLU A 9 -20.30 8.04 1.26
N VAL A 10 -19.44 7.47 0.41
CA VAL A 10 -18.69 6.24 0.74
C VAL A 10 -17.81 6.43 1.99
N LEU A 11 -17.05 7.52 2.05
CA LEU A 11 -16.19 7.83 3.20
C LEU A 11 -16.95 8.06 4.50
N SER A 12 -18.22 8.49 4.43
CA SER A 12 -19.06 8.66 5.62
C SER A 12 -19.44 7.34 6.32
N ARG A 13 -19.28 6.21 5.64
CA ARG A 13 -19.57 4.86 6.16
C ARG A 13 -18.43 4.27 7.01
N VAL A 14 -17.26 4.90 6.98
CA VAL A 14 -16.09 4.47 7.74
C VAL A 14 -15.68 5.52 8.78
N THR A 15 -14.88 5.10 9.75
CA THR A 15 -14.46 5.97 10.88
C THR A 15 -13.13 5.53 11.45
N LEU A 16 -12.22 6.48 11.70
CA LEU A 16 -10.91 6.22 12.30
C LEU A 16 -10.99 5.74 13.77
N ARG A 17 -12.17 5.78 14.39
CA ARG A 17 -12.39 5.19 15.72
C ARG A 17 -12.47 3.66 15.68
N ASN A 18 -12.82 3.09 14.54
CA ASN A 18 -12.76 1.65 14.33
C ASN A 18 -11.29 1.29 14.00
N PRO A 19 -10.63 0.43 14.79
CA PRO A 19 -9.24 0.06 14.55
C PRO A 19 -9.02 -0.55 13.16
N ILE A 20 -10.00 -1.29 12.63
CA ILE A 20 -9.91 -1.91 11.30
C ILE A 20 -9.82 -0.83 10.22
N HIS A 21 -10.74 0.15 10.26
CA HIS A 21 -10.73 1.29 9.35
C HIS A 21 -9.47 2.15 9.54
N PHE A 22 -9.03 2.34 10.78
CA PHE A 22 -7.83 3.12 11.07
C PHE A 22 -6.59 2.55 10.35
N PHE A 23 -6.39 1.22 10.40
CA PHE A 23 -5.30 0.58 9.68
C PHE A 23 -5.57 0.51 8.17
N ALA A 24 -6.76 0.10 7.73
CA ALA A 24 -7.09 0.04 6.30
C ALA A 24 -6.90 1.38 5.58
N LEU A 25 -7.21 2.49 6.24
CA LEU A 25 -7.06 3.87 5.73
C LEU A 25 -5.63 4.43 5.94
N GLY A 26 -4.66 3.58 6.25
CA GLY A 26 -3.25 3.96 6.42
C GLY A 26 -3.05 5.00 7.52
N LEU A 27 -3.65 4.79 8.69
CA LEU A 27 -3.60 5.72 9.83
C LEU A 27 -4.23 7.10 9.50
N GLY A 28 -5.11 7.15 8.51
CA GLY A 28 -5.76 8.36 8.01
C GLY A 28 -5.08 9.00 6.80
N SER A 29 -3.92 8.51 6.36
CA SER A 29 -3.24 9.02 5.16
C SER A 29 -4.06 8.81 3.88
N GLY A 30 -4.83 7.72 3.79
CA GLY A 30 -5.74 7.45 2.68
C GLY A 30 -6.94 8.40 2.60
N LEU A 31 -7.15 9.28 3.59
CA LEU A 31 -8.17 10.33 3.55
C LEU A 31 -7.65 11.63 2.92
N LEU A 32 -6.34 11.75 2.68
CA LEU A 32 -5.71 12.95 2.15
C LEU A 32 -5.92 13.07 0.63
N ARG A 33 -6.14 14.31 0.16
CA ARG A 33 -6.39 14.64 -1.26
C ARG A 33 -5.22 15.46 -1.83
N PRO A 34 -4.99 15.45 -3.15
CA PRO A 34 -5.81 14.87 -4.22
C PRO A 34 -5.61 13.37 -4.49
N ALA A 35 -4.47 12.79 -4.11
CA ALA A 35 -4.13 11.40 -4.42
C ALA A 35 -3.89 10.61 -3.11
N PRO A 36 -4.93 9.99 -2.54
CA PRO A 36 -4.84 9.17 -1.33
C PRO A 36 -3.65 8.20 -1.31
N GLY A 37 -3.45 7.44 -2.38
CA GLY A 37 -2.35 6.50 -2.48
C GLY A 37 -0.96 7.15 -2.48
N THR A 38 -0.84 8.38 -2.98
CA THR A 38 0.43 9.12 -2.84
C THR A 38 0.77 9.39 -1.38
N TRP A 39 -0.24 9.77 -0.59
CA TRP A 39 -0.06 10.01 0.84
C TRP A 39 0.11 8.71 1.64
N GLY A 40 -0.63 7.66 1.27
CA GLY A 40 -0.50 6.31 1.83
C GLY A 40 0.91 5.78 1.68
N SER A 41 1.37 5.65 0.44
CA SER A 41 2.73 5.23 0.09
C SER A 41 3.82 6.11 0.73
N PHE A 42 3.62 7.43 0.82
CA PHE A 42 4.59 8.33 1.44
C PHE A 42 4.74 8.07 2.94
N VAL A 43 3.61 7.96 3.66
CA VAL A 43 3.61 7.63 5.09
C VAL A 43 4.16 6.21 5.32
N ALA A 44 3.84 5.26 4.43
CA ALA A 44 4.41 3.93 4.46
C ALA A 44 5.94 3.93 4.41
N VAL A 45 6.55 4.77 3.56
CA VAL A 45 8.01 4.91 3.48
C VAL A 45 8.58 5.43 4.78
N ILE A 46 8.00 6.50 5.34
CA ILE A 46 8.47 7.10 6.60
C ILE A 46 8.41 6.07 7.74
N ILE A 47 7.26 5.41 7.90
CA ILE A 47 7.06 4.43 8.96
C ILE A 47 7.93 3.20 8.74
N GLY A 48 8.01 2.69 7.52
CA GLY A 48 8.81 1.53 7.17
C GLY A 48 10.29 1.76 7.40
N ALA A 49 10.84 2.87 6.92
CA ALA A 49 12.24 3.24 7.12
C ALA A 49 12.57 3.42 8.61
N PHE A 50 11.66 4.05 9.37
CA PHE A 50 11.79 4.18 10.82
C PHE A 50 11.81 2.80 11.49
N LEU A 51 10.80 1.96 11.28
CA LEU A 51 10.68 0.64 11.89
C LEU A 51 11.87 -0.27 11.54
N LEU A 52 12.28 -0.32 10.28
CA LEU A 52 13.42 -1.11 9.81
C LEU A 52 14.74 -0.67 10.44
N SER A 53 14.87 0.61 10.85
CA SER A 53 16.04 1.11 11.57
C SER A 53 16.15 0.55 13.01
N PHE A 54 15.06 0.04 13.59
CA PHE A 54 15.04 -0.59 14.93
C PHE A 54 14.89 -2.11 14.88
N MET A 55 14.15 -2.61 13.88
CA MET A 55 13.82 -4.01 13.68
C MET A 55 14.71 -4.51 12.55
N GLY A 56 15.84 -5.17 12.85
CA GLY A 56 16.69 -5.71 11.79
C GLY A 56 15.92 -6.55 10.76
N ASN A 57 16.47 -6.72 9.55
CA ASN A 57 15.75 -7.20 8.36
C ASN A 57 14.83 -8.40 8.59
N THR A 58 15.26 -9.42 9.33
CA THR A 58 14.45 -10.61 9.62
C THR A 58 13.18 -10.28 10.40
N ALA A 59 13.28 -9.47 11.46
CA ALA A 59 12.14 -9.09 12.29
C ALA A 59 11.16 -8.21 11.50
N PHE A 60 11.68 -7.30 10.68
CA PHE A 60 10.87 -6.45 9.83
C PHE A 60 10.17 -7.23 8.69
N LEU A 61 10.82 -8.25 8.12
CA LEU A 61 10.19 -9.16 7.16
C LEU A 61 9.03 -9.93 7.79
N ILE A 62 9.24 -10.51 8.98
CA ILE A 62 8.17 -11.21 9.71
C ILE A 62 7.00 -10.26 9.99
N PHE A 63 7.28 -9.04 10.42
CA PHE A 63 6.27 -8.01 10.65
C PHE A 63 5.51 -7.64 9.37
N THR A 64 6.21 -7.49 8.24
CA THR A 64 5.60 -7.17 6.95
C THR A 64 4.70 -8.30 6.45
N VAL A 65 5.16 -9.55 6.57
CA VAL A 65 4.37 -10.74 6.21
C VAL A 65 3.14 -10.89 7.10
N ALA A 66 3.27 -10.69 8.41
CA ALA A 66 2.13 -10.68 9.32
C ALA A 66 1.13 -9.57 8.95
N SER A 67 1.64 -8.38 8.63
CA SER A 67 0.83 -7.23 8.19
C SER A 67 0.09 -7.48 6.88
N PHE A 68 0.67 -8.28 5.97
CA PHE A 68 -0.02 -8.74 4.76
C PHE A 68 -1.26 -9.56 5.10
N PHE A 69 -1.11 -10.61 5.93
CA PHE A 69 -2.22 -11.50 6.27
C PHE A 69 -3.33 -10.79 7.04
N ILE A 70 -2.97 -9.91 7.98
CA ILE A 70 -3.94 -9.08 8.71
C ILE A 70 -4.60 -8.07 7.74
N GLY A 71 -3.81 -7.53 6.81
CA GLY A 71 -4.25 -6.58 5.78
C GLY A 71 -5.38 -7.12 4.91
N ILE A 72 -5.35 -8.41 4.54
CA ILE A 72 -6.43 -9.06 3.79
C ILE A 72 -7.79 -8.83 4.48
N TYR A 73 -7.83 -9.02 5.81
CA TYR A 73 -9.05 -8.80 6.59
C TYR A 73 -9.40 -7.33 6.68
N PHE A 74 -8.42 -6.44 6.91
CA PHE A 74 -8.67 -4.99 7.00
C PHE A 74 -9.24 -4.40 5.71
N CYS A 75 -8.64 -4.75 4.57
CA CYS A 75 -9.08 -4.28 3.26
C CYS A 75 -10.45 -4.85 2.91
N GLN A 76 -10.68 -6.16 3.12
CA GLN A 76 -12.00 -6.77 2.87
C GLN A 76 -13.08 -6.10 3.72
N LYS A 77 -12.88 -6.03 5.04
CA LYS A 77 -13.89 -5.51 5.95
C LYS A 77 -14.23 -4.06 5.66
N THR A 78 -13.21 -3.23 5.38
CA THR A 78 -13.41 -1.81 5.06
C THR A 78 -14.09 -1.62 3.71
N SER A 79 -13.73 -2.42 2.70
CA SER A 79 -14.40 -2.46 1.40
C SER A 79 -15.89 -2.82 1.54
N ASP A 80 -16.20 -3.84 2.34
CA ASP A 80 -17.57 -4.26 2.61
C ASP A 80 -18.37 -3.16 3.32
N ASP A 81 -17.79 -2.53 4.34
CA ASP A 81 -18.42 -1.45 5.10
C ASP A 81 -18.63 -0.18 4.25
N MET A 82 -17.72 0.09 3.29
CA MET A 82 -17.87 1.14 2.28
C MET A 82 -18.94 0.81 1.24
N GLY A 83 -19.18 -0.48 0.97
CA GLY A 83 -20.04 -0.96 -0.10
C GLY A 83 -19.47 -0.70 -1.50
N VAL A 84 -18.15 -0.52 -1.60
CA VAL A 84 -17.40 -0.31 -2.85
C VAL A 84 -16.11 -1.12 -2.75
N HIS A 85 -15.89 -1.98 -3.74
CA HIS A 85 -14.65 -2.74 -3.85
C HIS A 85 -13.48 -1.82 -4.18
N ASP A 86 -12.35 -2.03 -3.49
CA ASP A 86 -11.08 -1.32 -3.69
C ASP A 86 -11.21 0.22 -3.79
N HIS A 87 -11.90 0.82 -2.82
CA HIS A 87 -11.96 2.28 -2.76
C HIS A 87 -10.56 2.83 -2.45
N GLY A 88 -10.02 3.72 -3.29
CA GLY A 88 -8.64 4.22 -3.17
C GLY A 88 -8.27 5.00 -1.91
N ALA A 89 -9.14 5.05 -0.89
CA ALA A 89 -8.77 5.50 0.46
C ALA A 89 -8.23 4.36 1.34
N ILE A 90 -8.48 3.11 0.94
CA ILE A 90 -7.84 1.92 1.49
C ILE A 90 -6.43 1.91 0.91
N VAL A 91 -5.42 1.95 1.78
CA VAL A 91 -4.00 2.09 1.39
C VAL A 91 -3.08 1.21 2.24
N TRP A 92 -3.63 0.21 2.94
CA TRP A 92 -2.84 -0.70 3.78
C TRP A 92 -2.03 -1.70 2.95
N ASP A 93 -2.56 -2.12 1.82
CA ASP A 93 -1.87 -2.79 0.73
C ASP A 93 -0.62 -2.03 0.28
N GLU A 94 -0.72 -0.71 0.07
CA GLU A 94 0.43 0.13 -0.29
C GLU A 94 1.48 0.15 0.82
N PHE A 95 1.06 0.15 2.09
CA PHE A 95 1.98 0.09 3.23
C PHE A 95 2.82 -1.17 3.20
N VAL A 96 2.16 -2.32 3.08
CA VAL A 96 2.82 -3.62 3.05
C VAL A 96 3.74 -3.75 1.84
N ALA A 97 3.28 -3.30 0.67
CA ALA A 97 4.07 -3.33 -0.55
C ALA A 97 5.32 -2.45 -0.48
N VAL A 98 5.20 -1.20 -0.01
CA VAL A 98 6.35 -0.33 0.23
C VAL A 98 7.34 -0.94 1.22
N TRP A 99 6.87 -1.56 2.30
CA TRP A 99 7.75 -2.22 3.26
C TRP A 99 8.53 -3.40 2.65
N LEU A 100 7.91 -4.16 1.75
CA LEU A 100 8.62 -5.19 0.97
C LEU A 100 9.70 -4.57 0.07
N VAL A 101 9.43 -3.43 -0.58
CA VAL A 101 10.42 -2.73 -1.39
C VAL A 101 11.60 -2.25 -0.53
N LEU A 102 11.32 -1.64 0.63
CA LEU A 102 12.35 -1.13 1.56
C LEU A 102 13.28 -2.23 2.09
N LEU A 103 12.82 -3.47 2.24
CA LEU A 103 13.68 -4.59 2.63
C LEU A 103 14.80 -4.88 1.63
N THR A 104 14.68 -4.41 0.40
CA THR A 104 15.60 -4.71 -0.69
C THR A 104 16.48 -3.54 -1.08
N VAL A 105 16.25 -2.35 -0.49
CA VAL A 105 17.11 -1.21 -0.80
C VAL A 105 18.51 -1.42 -0.19
N PRO A 106 19.58 -0.96 -0.85
CA PRO A 106 20.95 -1.18 -0.39
C PRO A 106 21.27 -0.53 0.96
N ALA A 107 20.65 0.61 1.24
CA ALA A 107 20.81 1.32 2.51
C ALA A 107 19.56 2.15 2.81
N ILE A 108 19.22 2.27 4.09
CA ILE A 108 18.14 3.16 4.55
C ILE A 108 18.69 4.59 4.63
N ASN A 109 18.62 5.29 3.51
CA ASN A 109 18.89 6.72 3.40
C ASN A 109 17.80 7.41 2.56
N TRP A 110 17.80 8.74 2.54
CA TRP A 110 16.75 9.51 1.88
C TRP A 110 16.69 9.25 0.37
N GLN A 111 17.84 8.99 -0.29
CA GLN A 111 17.89 8.71 -1.72
C GLN A 111 17.18 7.39 -2.05
N TRP A 112 17.51 6.32 -1.35
CA TRP A 112 16.89 5.01 -1.57
C TRP A 112 15.43 4.98 -1.14
N CYS A 113 15.05 5.70 -0.08
CA CYS A 113 13.64 5.87 0.29
C CYS A 113 12.85 6.59 -0.82
N LEU A 114 13.43 7.64 -1.42
CA LEU A 114 12.81 8.34 -2.54
C LEU A 114 12.73 7.45 -3.80
N ILE A 115 13.78 6.70 -4.10
CA ILE A 115 13.80 5.76 -5.23
C ILE A 115 12.74 4.67 -5.03
N ALA A 116 12.66 4.06 -3.85
CA ALA A 116 11.65 3.07 -3.51
C ALA A 116 10.23 3.64 -3.68
N PHE A 117 9.98 4.84 -3.14
CA PHE A 117 8.71 5.55 -3.30
C PHE A 117 8.33 5.74 -4.77
N VAL A 118 9.24 6.33 -5.57
CA VAL A 118 8.95 6.68 -6.97
C VAL A 118 8.75 5.43 -7.83
N ILE A 119 9.61 4.43 -7.69
CA ILE A 119 9.52 3.20 -8.48
C ILE A 119 8.26 2.41 -8.10
N PHE A 120 7.95 2.28 -6.81
CA PHE A 120 6.72 1.65 -6.36
C PHE A 120 5.49 2.33 -6.94
N ARG A 121 5.38 3.65 -6.78
CA ARG A 121 4.24 4.41 -7.32
C ARG A 121 4.14 4.30 -8.84
N LEU A 122 5.25 4.22 -9.55
CA LEU A 122 5.24 4.01 -11.00
C LEU A 122 4.55 2.69 -11.35
N PHE A 123 4.90 1.59 -10.69
CA PHE A 123 4.32 0.28 -10.98
C PHE A 123 2.90 0.11 -10.47
N ASP A 124 2.60 0.65 -9.29
CA ASP A 124 1.24 0.68 -8.74
C ASP A 124 0.27 1.46 -9.64
N ILE A 125 0.68 2.61 -10.17
CA ILE A 125 -0.17 3.40 -11.09
C ILE A 125 -0.30 2.73 -12.47
N LEU A 126 0.79 2.15 -13.00
CA LEU A 126 0.78 1.56 -14.33
C LEU A 126 0.09 0.19 -14.39
N LYS A 127 0.10 -0.57 -13.29
CA LYS A 127 -0.37 -1.96 -13.19
C LYS A 127 -0.03 -2.81 -14.44
N PRO A 128 1.26 -2.98 -14.81
CA PRO A 128 1.64 -3.81 -15.96
C PRO A 128 1.14 -5.25 -15.81
N PHE A 129 0.97 -5.96 -16.92
CA PHE A 129 0.65 -7.39 -16.89
C PHE A 129 1.71 -8.15 -16.06
N PRO A 130 1.33 -9.02 -15.11
CA PRO A 130 -0.01 -9.59 -14.90
C PRO A 130 -0.87 -8.91 -13.82
N ILE A 131 -0.47 -7.77 -13.23
CA ILE A 131 -1.21 -7.09 -12.14
C ILE A 131 -2.65 -6.85 -12.55
N ARG A 132 -2.84 -6.15 -13.67
CA ARG A 132 -4.17 -5.84 -14.20
C ARG A 132 -5.01 -7.08 -14.54
N TYR A 133 -4.40 -8.24 -14.78
CA TYR A 133 -5.16 -9.47 -15.03
C TYR A 133 -5.75 -10.05 -13.74
N PHE A 134 -5.04 -9.96 -12.62
CA PHE A 134 -5.51 -10.44 -11.31
C PHE A 134 -6.47 -9.47 -10.64
N ASP A 135 -6.21 -8.16 -10.74
CA ASP A 135 -7.08 -7.06 -10.29
C ASP A 135 -8.54 -7.28 -10.72
N ASN A 136 -8.75 -7.55 -12.02
CA ASN A 136 -10.08 -7.77 -12.59
C ASN A 136 -10.74 -9.12 -12.22
N LYS A 137 -10.03 -10.03 -11.54
CA LYS A 137 -10.53 -11.38 -11.23
C LYS A 137 -10.71 -11.65 -9.75
N LEU A 138 -10.06 -10.87 -8.88
CA LEU A 138 -10.01 -11.11 -7.45
C LEU A 138 -10.70 -9.95 -6.71
N GLU A 139 -12.03 -9.93 -6.71
CA GLU A 139 -12.82 -8.95 -5.97
C GLU A 139 -12.88 -9.29 -4.46
N SER A 140 -11.71 -9.35 -3.81
CA SER A 140 -11.58 -9.64 -2.38
C SER A 140 -10.45 -8.82 -1.75
N GLY A 141 -10.39 -8.76 -0.43
CA GLY A 141 -9.26 -8.16 0.29
C GLY A 141 -7.93 -8.82 -0.03
N PHE A 142 -7.93 -10.10 -0.43
CA PHE A 142 -6.71 -10.74 -0.94
C PHE A 142 -6.29 -10.17 -2.30
N GLY A 143 -7.26 -9.90 -3.18
CA GLY A 143 -7.03 -9.22 -4.46
C GLY A 143 -6.42 -7.84 -4.29
N ILE A 144 -7.01 -7.03 -3.40
CA ILE A 144 -6.49 -5.69 -3.04
C ILE A 144 -5.02 -5.81 -2.60
N MET A 145 -4.72 -6.71 -1.66
CA MET A 145 -3.36 -6.86 -1.15
C MET A 145 -2.36 -7.41 -2.19
N ILE A 146 -2.77 -8.36 -3.05
CA ILE A 146 -1.84 -9.02 -3.97
C ILE A 146 -1.45 -8.12 -5.15
N ASP A 147 -2.33 -7.21 -5.58
CA ASP A 147 -2.06 -6.28 -6.68
C ASP A 147 -0.86 -5.38 -6.37
N ASP A 148 -0.81 -4.82 -5.17
CA ASP A 148 0.30 -3.98 -4.72
C ASP A 148 1.57 -4.78 -4.41
N VAL A 149 1.43 -6.01 -3.92
CA VAL A 149 2.58 -6.92 -3.76
C VAL A 149 3.21 -7.24 -5.12
N LEU A 150 2.42 -7.41 -6.17
CA LEU A 150 2.94 -7.59 -7.52
C LEU A 150 3.66 -6.32 -8.01
N ALA A 151 3.11 -5.12 -7.75
CA ALA A 151 3.81 -3.86 -8.03
C ALA A 151 5.13 -3.73 -7.25
N ALA A 152 5.18 -4.19 -6.00
CA ALA A 152 6.40 -4.26 -5.20
C ALA A 152 7.44 -5.21 -5.83
N ILE A 153 7.04 -6.37 -6.34
CA ILE A 153 7.96 -7.30 -7.02
C ILE A 153 8.63 -6.63 -8.23
N TYR A 154 7.88 -5.93 -9.09
CA TYR A 154 8.47 -5.17 -10.19
C TYR A 154 9.45 -4.11 -9.68
N SER A 155 9.09 -3.42 -8.60
CA SER A 155 9.92 -2.39 -8.00
C SER A 155 11.25 -2.94 -7.48
N ILE A 156 11.19 -4.08 -6.77
CA ILE A 156 12.35 -4.80 -6.27
C ILE A 156 13.28 -5.20 -7.41
N MET A 157 12.74 -5.73 -8.52
CA MET A 157 13.56 -6.11 -9.69
C MET A 157 14.30 -4.92 -10.29
N VAL A 158 13.63 -3.76 -10.41
CA VAL A 158 14.27 -2.54 -10.94
C VAL A 158 15.31 -1.99 -9.98
N ILE A 159 15.02 -1.91 -8.68
CA ILE A 159 15.99 -1.44 -7.67
C ILE A 159 17.21 -2.34 -7.63
N TRP A 160 17.00 -3.66 -7.67
CA TRP A 160 18.08 -4.62 -7.73
C TRP A 160 18.95 -4.38 -8.97
N PHE A 161 18.35 -4.17 -10.14
CA PHE A 161 19.10 -3.86 -11.37
C PHE A 161 19.88 -2.55 -11.26
N ILE A 162 19.28 -1.48 -10.73
CA ILE A 162 19.95 -0.18 -10.54
C ILE A 162 21.15 -0.33 -9.61
N HIS A 163 21.04 -1.11 -8.55
CA HIS A 163 22.12 -1.29 -7.58
C HIS A 163 23.33 -2.07 -8.12
N GLN A 164 23.17 -2.88 -9.18
CA GLN A 164 24.28 -3.63 -9.77
C GLN A 164 25.23 -2.75 -10.62
N TYR A 165 24.87 -1.50 -10.90
CA TYR A 165 25.64 -0.55 -11.72
C TYR A 165 26.04 0.70 -10.92
#